data_AF-A0A7Y2E2Z9-F1
#
_entry.id   AF-A0A7Y2E2Z9-F1
#
_cell.length_a   1.000
_cell.length_b   1.000
_cell.length_c   1.000
_cell.angle_alpha   90.00
_cell.angle_beta   90.00
_cell.angle_gamma   90.00
#
_symmetry.space_group_name_H-M   'P 1'
#
loop_
_entity.id
_entity.type
_entity.pdbx_description
1 polymer ?
#
loop_
_entity_poly.entity_id
_entity_poly.type
_entity_poly.pdbx_seq_one_letter_code
_entity_poly.pdbx_strand_id
1 'polypeptide(L)'
;MKRFSALLLAAAVTIGSSGIAQASTSAGPDEEERIASLEAQATSAVTKAEWDRFSASLVDALTSGERSLQNAAMRLVIEYGEHVDVGEAKFDIVRIYRDGSDVQARRMAVVTLASLNDRWTTDFLQRSVRFEKSETLKKTIRAVLADRA
;
A
#
# COMPACT_ATOMS: atom_id res chain seq x y z
N MET A 1 13.11 6.41 -25.71
CA MET A 1 12.52 5.08 -25.47
C MET A 1 13.66 4.10 -25.19
N LYS A 2 13.89 3.75 -23.93
CA LYS A 2 14.88 2.73 -23.55
C LYS A 2 14.15 1.71 -22.67
N ARG A 3 13.96 0.51 -23.23
CA ARG A 3 13.41 -0.66 -22.52
C ARG A 3 14.53 -1.23 -21.65
N PHE A 4 14.35 -1.20 -20.33
CA PHE A 4 15.19 -1.97 -19.43
C PHE A 4 14.62 -3.39 -19.37
N SER A 5 15.31 -4.31 -20.04
CA SER A 5 15.14 -5.75 -19.86
C SER A 5 15.54 -6.10 -18.44
N ALA A 6 14.59 -6.58 -17.64
CA ALA A 6 14.87 -7.20 -16.35
C ALA A 6 15.59 -8.53 -16.62
N LEU A 7 16.87 -8.60 -16.22
CA LEU A 7 17.61 -9.84 -16.11
C LEU A 7 17.01 -10.64 -14.94
N LEU A 8 16.28 -11.70 -15.26
CA LEU A 8 15.91 -12.75 -14.33
C LEU A 8 17.18 -13.56 -14.03
N LEU A 9 17.71 -13.43 -12.81
CA LEU A 9 18.77 -14.29 -12.31
C LEU A 9 18.12 -15.63 -11.89
N ALA A 10 18.04 -16.57 -12.83
CA ALA A 10 17.70 -17.94 -12.50
C ALA A 10 18.91 -18.61 -11.85
N ALA A 11 18.91 -18.70 -10.52
CA ALA A 11 19.83 -19.57 -9.80
C ALA A 11 19.39 -21.02 -10.01
N ALA A 12 19.89 -21.64 -11.08
CA ALA A 12 19.74 -23.07 -11.31
C ALA A 12 20.62 -23.83 -10.33
N VAL A 13 20.03 -24.36 -9.25
CA VAL A 13 20.68 -25.37 -8.41
C VAL A 13 20.65 -26.69 -9.19
N THR A 14 21.77 -27.03 -9.83
CA THR A 14 21.99 -28.33 -10.46
C THR A 14 22.37 -29.34 -9.38
N ILE A 15 21.38 -30.08 -8.85
CA ILE A 15 21.62 -31.26 -8.03
C ILE A 15 21.92 -32.43 -8.97
N GLY A 16 23.14 -32.97 -8.88
CA GLY A 16 23.59 -34.11 -9.66
C GLY A 16 22.75 -35.36 -9.37
N SER A 17 22.28 -36.01 -10.43
CA SER A 17 21.55 -37.27 -10.40
C SER A 17 22.50 -38.46 -10.34
N SER A 18 22.92 -38.82 -9.12
CA SER A 18 23.62 -40.08 -8.86
C SER A 18 22.96 -40.80 -7.68
N GLY A 19 22.04 -41.72 -7.99
CA GLY A 19 21.62 -42.86 -7.17
C GLY A 19 21.33 -42.60 -5.69
N ILE A 20 20.11 -42.15 -5.38
CA ILE A 20 19.53 -42.36 -4.05
C ILE A 20 18.32 -43.25 -4.24
N ALA A 21 18.40 -44.46 -3.68
CA ALA A 21 17.29 -45.39 -3.56
C ALA A 21 16.10 -44.65 -2.92
N GLN A 22 14.93 -44.77 -3.53
CA GLN A 22 13.67 -44.30 -2.97
C GLN A 22 13.42 -45.02 -1.65
N ALA A 23 13.86 -44.43 -0.55
CA ALA A 23 13.22 -44.58 0.74
C ALA A 23 11.97 -43.71 0.68
N SER A 24 10.88 -44.27 0.16
CA SER A 24 9.54 -43.73 0.36
C SER A 24 9.15 -43.94 1.82
N THR A 25 9.81 -43.20 2.72
CA THR A 25 9.24 -42.91 4.03
C THR A 25 7.98 -42.11 3.74
N SER A 26 6.82 -42.75 3.87
CA SER A 26 5.54 -42.06 3.84
C SER A 26 5.62 -41.01 4.94
N ALA A 27 5.76 -39.73 4.55
CA ALA A 27 5.63 -38.62 5.47
C ALA A 27 4.33 -38.86 6.26
N GLY A 28 4.44 -38.94 7.58
CA GLY A 28 3.24 -39.07 8.40
C GLY A 28 2.33 -37.87 8.13
N PRO A 29 1.01 -37.97 8.35
CA PRO A 29 0.10 -36.83 8.20
C PRO A 29 0.59 -35.57 8.96
N ASP A 30 1.30 -35.75 10.07
CA ASP A 30 1.90 -34.68 10.87
C ASP A 30 3.09 -33.97 10.21
N GLU A 31 3.83 -34.64 9.32
CA GLU A 31 4.96 -34.06 8.59
C GLU A 31 4.48 -33.23 7.39
N GLU A 32 3.48 -33.72 6.66
CA GLU A 32 2.85 -32.99 5.56
C GLU A 32 2.18 -31.70 6.06
N GLU A 33 1.50 -31.75 7.21
CA GLU A 33 0.90 -30.56 7.85
C GLU A 33 1.96 -29.51 8.23
N ARG A 34 3.11 -29.94 8.74
CA ARG A 34 4.22 -29.04 9.10
C ARG A 34 4.85 -28.38 7.88
N ILE A 35 5.03 -29.11 6.78
CA ILE A 35 5.55 -28.57 5.52
C ILE A 35 4.58 -27.53 4.96
N ALA A 36 3.28 -27.85 4.88
CA ALA A 36 2.25 -26.91 4.42
C ALA A 36 2.19 -25.63 5.28
N SER A 37 2.34 -25.77 6.61
CA SER A 37 2.41 -24.63 7.52
C SER A 37 3.64 -23.74 7.27
N LEU A 38 4.81 -24.33 7.01
CA LEU A 38 6.03 -23.57 6.69
C LEU A 38 5.91 -22.84 5.34
N GLU A 39 5.34 -23.48 4.32
CA GLU A 39 5.09 -22.86 3.03
C GLU A 39 4.12 -21.68 3.15
N ALA A 40 3.02 -21.84 3.88
CA ALA A 40 2.06 -20.76 4.14
C ALA A 40 2.71 -19.57 4.87
N GLN A 41 3.56 -19.84 5.87
CA GLN A 41 4.32 -18.81 6.57
C GLN A 41 5.31 -18.09 5.65
N ALA A 42 6.03 -18.83 4.80
CA ALA A 42 6.95 -18.26 3.84
C ALA A 42 6.24 -17.37 2.82
N THR A 43 5.12 -17.83 2.25
CA THR A 43 4.27 -17.03 1.34
C THR A 43 3.77 -15.76 2.03
N SER A 44 3.24 -15.88 3.26
CA SER A 44 2.78 -14.72 4.03
C SER A 44 3.90 -13.70 4.29
N ALA A 45 5.11 -14.17 4.62
CA ALA A 45 6.26 -13.31 4.83
C ALA A 45 6.70 -12.57 3.55
N VAL A 46 6.69 -13.25 2.40
CA VAL A 46 6.99 -12.64 1.09
C VAL A 46 5.95 -11.58 0.76
N THR A 47 4.66 -11.90 0.87
CA THR A 47 3.58 -10.95 0.60
C THR A 47 3.67 -9.71 1.51
N LYS A 48 3.97 -9.89 2.80
CA LYS A 48 4.20 -8.76 3.71
C LYS A 48 5.38 -7.90 3.25
N ALA A 49 6.53 -8.51 2.94
CA ALA A 49 7.71 -7.77 2.49
C ALA A 49 7.47 -6.99 1.17
N GLU A 50 6.63 -7.52 0.28
CA GLU A 50 6.21 -6.83 -0.94
C GLU A 50 5.35 -5.60 -0.64
N TRP A 51 4.36 -5.74 0.26
CA TRP A 51 3.53 -4.62 0.70
C TRP A 51 4.33 -3.54 1.45
N ASP A 52 5.28 -3.94 2.29
CA ASP A 52 6.16 -3.00 3.00
C ASP A 52 7.00 -2.18 2.01
N ARG A 53 7.60 -2.84 0.99
CA ARG A 53 8.36 -2.16 -0.05
C ARG A 53 7.48 -1.23 -0.90
N PHE A 54 6.27 -1.67 -1.24
CA PHE A 54 5.34 -0.86 -1.99
C PHE A 54 4.90 0.37 -1.19
N SER A 55 4.60 0.20 0.10
CA SER A 55 4.29 1.28 1.03
C SER A 55 5.40 2.32 1.09
N ALA A 56 6.66 1.90 1.24
CA ALA A 56 7.81 2.80 1.22
C ALA A 56 7.91 3.59 -0.10
N SER A 57 7.67 2.93 -1.24
CA SER A 57 7.68 3.59 -2.55
C SER A 57 6.56 4.64 -2.68
N LEU A 58 5.40 4.40 -2.08
CA LEU A 58 4.30 5.36 -2.03
C LEU A 58 4.64 6.56 -1.14
N VAL A 59 5.31 6.35 0.00
CA VAL A 59 5.79 7.43 0.87
C VAL A 59 6.78 8.33 0.12
N ASP A 60 7.77 7.75 -0.56
CA ASP A 60 8.72 8.50 -1.39
C ASP A 60 8.00 9.31 -2.48
N ALA A 61 7.03 8.69 -3.16
CA ALA A 61 6.24 9.34 -4.19
C ALA A 61 5.40 10.51 -3.66
N LEU A 62 4.75 10.35 -2.50
CA LEU A 62 3.93 11.38 -1.85
C LEU A 62 4.77 12.56 -1.35
N THR A 63 6.01 12.32 -0.93
CA THR A 63 6.92 13.34 -0.41
C THR A 63 7.77 14.04 -1.48
N SER A 64 7.84 13.49 -2.69
CA SER A 64 8.69 13.98 -3.80
C SER A 64 8.47 15.44 -4.25
N GLY A 65 7.29 16.01 -4.01
CA GLY A 65 6.89 17.32 -4.55
C GLY A 65 6.50 17.30 -6.03
N GLU A 66 6.66 16.16 -6.72
CA GLU A 66 6.25 16.00 -8.11
C GLU A 66 4.74 15.72 -8.20
N ARG A 67 3.95 16.72 -8.61
CA ARG A 67 2.47 16.65 -8.61
C ARG A 67 1.89 15.42 -9.31
N SER A 68 2.46 15.02 -10.46
CA SER A 68 2.00 13.84 -11.20
C SER A 68 2.23 12.55 -10.41
N LEU A 69 3.38 12.44 -9.74
CA LEU A 69 3.74 11.29 -8.94
C LEU A 69 2.92 11.23 -7.65
N GLN A 70 2.73 12.36 -6.98
CA GLN A 70 1.85 12.49 -5.82
C GLN A 70 0.40 12.08 -6.14
N ASN A 71 -0.13 12.53 -7.28
CA ASN A 71 -1.47 12.15 -7.73
C ASN A 71 -1.59 10.66 -8.03
N ALA A 72 -0.57 10.05 -8.65
CA ALA A 72 -0.55 8.62 -8.89
C ALA A 72 -0.50 7.84 -7.56
N ALA A 73 0.35 8.25 -6.62
CA ALA A 73 0.46 7.62 -5.31
C ALA A 73 -0.84 7.72 -4.50
N MET A 74 -1.49 8.89 -4.48
CA MET A 74 -2.80 9.06 -3.82
C MET A 74 -3.87 8.09 -4.37
N ARG A 75 -3.91 7.87 -5.70
CA ARG A 75 -4.85 6.90 -6.30
C ARG A 75 -4.57 5.48 -5.83
N LEU A 76 -3.30 5.09 -5.78
CA LEU A 76 -2.89 3.76 -5.32
C LEU A 76 -3.19 3.57 -3.83
N VAL A 77 -3.02 4.60 -3.00
CA VAL A 77 -3.43 4.56 -1.59
C VAL A 77 -4.94 4.41 -1.45
N ILE A 78 -5.74 5.07 -2.28
CA ILE A 78 -7.20 4.92 -2.27
C ILE A 78 -7.59 3.49 -2.68
N GLU A 79 -6.92 2.91 -3.67
CA GLU A 79 -7.18 1.57 -4.19
C GLU A 79 -6.74 0.46 -3.22
N TYR A 80 -5.57 0.62 -2.59
CA TYR A 80 -4.93 -0.42 -1.76
C TYR A 80 -4.86 -0.07 -0.27
N GLY A 81 -5.68 0.88 0.21
CA GLY A 81 -5.53 1.49 1.54
C GLY A 81 -5.43 0.51 2.72
N GLU A 82 -6.08 -0.65 2.64
CA GLU A 82 -6.01 -1.69 3.69
C GLU A 82 -4.67 -2.44 3.75
N HIS A 83 -3.86 -2.36 2.69
CA HIS A 83 -2.61 -3.11 2.53
C HIS A 83 -1.37 -2.23 2.63
N VAL A 84 -1.52 -0.90 2.55
CA VAL A 84 -0.39 0.03 2.50
C VAL A 84 -0.33 0.92 3.73
N ASP A 85 0.88 1.12 4.26
CA ASP A 85 1.14 2.07 5.34
C ASP A 85 1.88 3.30 4.82
N VAL A 86 1.15 4.40 4.68
CA VAL A 86 1.72 5.70 4.28
C VAL A 86 1.61 6.74 5.40
N GLY A 87 1.57 6.28 6.65
CA GLY A 87 1.43 7.15 7.82
C GLY A 87 2.47 8.28 7.88
N GLU A 88 3.71 7.99 7.47
CA GLU A 88 4.80 8.97 7.43
C GLU A 88 4.51 10.16 6.48
N ALA A 89 3.83 9.91 5.35
CA ALA A 89 3.49 10.92 4.35
C ALA A 89 2.16 11.65 4.61
N LYS A 90 1.46 11.37 5.73
CA LYS A 90 0.12 11.94 5.98
C LYS A 90 0.10 13.47 5.96
N PHE A 91 1.16 14.09 6.47
CA PHE A 91 1.27 15.55 6.53
C PHE A 91 1.51 16.19 5.16
N ASP A 92 2.16 15.48 4.24
CA ASP A 92 2.27 15.90 2.84
C ASP A 92 0.92 15.84 2.14
N ILE A 93 0.11 14.82 2.41
CA ILE A 93 -1.26 14.75 1.90
C ILE A 93 -2.10 15.91 2.46
N VAL A 94 -1.96 16.23 3.75
CA VAL A 94 -2.59 17.42 4.35
C VAL A 94 -2.14 18.71 3.69
N ARG A 95 -0.85 18.84 3.36
CA ARG A 95 -0.31 19.99 2.63
C ARG A 95 -0.95 20.12 1.24
N ILE A 96 -1.10 19.02 0.50
CA ILE A 96 -1.82 19.02 -0.79
C ILE A 96 -3.26 19.50 -0.62
N TYR A 97 -3.97 19.02 0.42
CA TYR A 97 -5.32 19.45 0.72
C TYR A 97 -5.42 20.95 1.08
N ARG A 98 -4.48 21.47 1.88
CA ARG A 98 -4.53 22.86 2.37
C ARG A 98 -4.06 23.88 1.34
N ASP A 99 -2.96 23.58 0.67
CA ASP A 99 -2.19 24.54 -0.13
C ASP A 99 -2.33 24.30 -1.64
N GLY A 100 -2.97 23.19 -2.04
CA GLY A 100 -3.21 22.88 -3.45
C GLY A 100 -4.01 23.97 -4.15
N SER A 101 -3.54 24.44 -5.30
CA SER A 101 -4.30 25.39 -6.13
C SER A 101 -5.43 24.70 -6.91
N ASP A 102 -5.30 23.40 -7.15
CA ASP A 102 -6.28 22.60 -7.89
C ASP A 102 -7.27 21.92 -6.93
N VAL A 103 -8.56 22.22 -7.11
CA VAL A 103 -9.65 21.64 -6.32
C VAL A 103 -9.70 20.12 -6.48
N GLN A 104 -9.35 19.56 -7.64
CA GLN A 104 -9.35 18.10 -7.84
C GLN A 104 -8.24 17.42 -7.05
N ALA A 105 -7.03 17.98 -7.06
CA ALA A 105 -5.94 17.50 -6.20
C ALA A 105 -6.31 17.58 -4.70
N ARG A 106 -6.91 18.70 -4.26
CA ARG A 106 -7.38 18.84 -2.87
C ARG A 106 -8.46 17.81 -2.52
N ARG A 107 -9.38 17.54 -3.45
CA ARG A 107 -10.43 16.54 -3.28
C ARG A 107 -9.85 15.13 -3.16
N MET A 108 -8.86 14.80 -3.99
CA MET A 108 -8.15 13.53 -3.94
C MET A 108 -7.40 13.36 -2.62
N ALA A 109 -6.77 14.42 -2.13
CA ALA A 109 -6.12 14.41 -0.82
C ALA A 109 -7.13 14.15 0.32
N VAL A 110 -8.34 14.72 0.28
CA VAL A 110 -9.40 14.42 1.26
C VAL A 110 -9.77 12.94 1.25
N VAL A 111 -9.98 12.35 0.07
CA VAL A 111 -10.33 10.93 -0.04
C VAL A 111 -9.18 10.05 0.42
N THR A 112 -7.95 10.41 0.07
CA THR A 112 -6.74 9.69 0.49
C THR A 112 -6.57 9.72 2.02
N LEU A 113 -6.73 10.89 2.64
CA LEU A 113 -6.68 11.04 4.10
C LEU A 113 -7.74 10.18 4.78
N ALA A 114 -8.95 10.11 4.21
CA ALA A 114 -9.96 9.21 4.71
C ALA A 114 -9.44 7.76 4.61
N SER A 115 -8.99 7.30 3.44
CA SER A 115 -8.53 5.92 3.21
C SER A 115 -7.49 5.39 4.22
N LEU A 116 -6.69 6.26 4.87
CA LEU A 116 -5.71 5.84 5.89
C LEU A 116 -6.33 5.21 7.15
N ASN A 117 -7.63 5.43 7.38
CA ASN A 117 -8.40 4.80 8.45
C ASN A 117 -7.83 4.95 9.87
N ASP A 118 -7.14 6.05 10.14
CA ASP A 118 -6.64 6.36 11.47
C ASP A 118 -7.49 7.44 12.16
N ARG A 119 -7.46 7.43 13.49
CA ARG A 119 -8.23 8.38 14.31
C ARG A 119 -7.84 9.84 14.02
N TRP A 120 -6.55 10.10 13.78
CA TRP A 120 -6.06 11.46 13.61
C TRP A 120 -6.56 12.08 12.30
N THR A 121 -6.57 11.33 11.20
CA THR A 121 -7.10 11.82 9.91
C THR A 121 -8.60 12.07 9.98
N THR A 122 -9.34 11.20 10.67
CA THR A 122 -10.78 11.40 10.93
C THR A 122 -11.04 12.68 11.73
N ASP A 123 -10.35 12.88 12.85
CA ASP A 123 -10.46 14.08 13.69
C ASP A 123 -10.02 15.35 12.94
N PHE A 124 -9.02 15.23 12.07
CA PHE A 124 -8.56 16.32 11.19
C PHE A 124 -9.65 16.72 10.18
N LEU A 125 -10.24 15.74 9.49
CA LEU A 125 -11.28 15.98 8.49
C LEU A 125 -12.54 16.58 9.13
N GLN A 126 -12.98 16.07 10.28
CA GLN A 126 -14.12 16.62 11.03
C GLN A 126 -13.94 18.11 11.36
N ARG A 127 -12.78 18.48 11.89
CA ARG A 127 -12.45 19.89 12.19
C ARG A 127 -12.36 20.73 10.91
N SER A 128 -11.84 20.15 9.84
CA SER A 128 -11.64 20.84 8.56
C SER A 128 -12.94 21.28 7.89
N VAL A 129 -14.06 20.56 8.07
CA VAL A 129 -15.37 20.95 7.51
C VAL A 129 -15.77 22.38 7.89
N ARG A 130 -15.50 22.79 9.13
CA ARG A 130 -15.88 24.13 9.65
C ARG A 130 -15.12 25.26 8.95
N PHE A 131 -13.88 25.01 8.54
CA PHE A 131 -12.97 26.03 8.02
C PHE A 131 -12.83 26.00 6.49
N GLU A 132 -13.27 24.93 5.84
CA GLU A 132 -13.24 24.80 4.39
C GLU A 132 -14.17 25.83 3.72
N LYS A 133 -13.64 26.60 2.76
CA LYS A 133 -14.40 27.63 2.05
C LYS A 133 -15.11 27.07 0.82
N SER A 134 -14.56 26.02 0.21
CA SER A 134 -15.14 25.35 -0.95
C SER A 134 -16.30 24.44 -0.55
N GLU A 135 -17.51 24.74 -1.02
CA GLU A 135 -18.67 23.89 -0.78
C GLU A 135 -18.52 22.49 -1.39
N THR A 136 -17.82 22.37 -2.51
CA THR A 136 -17.51 21.07 -3.13
C THR A 136 -16.62 20.21 -2.23
N LEU A 137 -15.60 20.81 -1.61
CA LEU A 137 -14.72 20.10 -0.68
C LEU A 137 -15.44 19.78 0.64
N LYS A 138 -16.24 20.70 1.19
CA LYS A 138 -17.11 20.41 2.34
C LYS A 138 -18.01 19.20 2.12
N LYS A 139 -18.67 19.14 0.96
CA LYS A 139 -19.51 17.99 0.59
C LYS A 139 -18.70 16.71 0.51
N THR A 140 -17.50 16.76 -0.07
CA THR A 140 -16.61 15.60 -0.13
C THR A 140 -16.19 15.14 1.26
N ILE A 141 -15.74 16.06 2.13
CA ILE A 141 -15.32 15.73 3.49
C ILE A 141 -16.48 15.10 4.27
N ARG A 142 -17.69 15.67 4.19
CA ARG A 142 -18.87 15.09 4.84
C ARG A 142 -19.21 13.71 4.32
N ALA A 143 -19.13 13.48 3.00
CA ALA A 143 -19.41 12.19 2.40
C ALA A 143 -18.43 11.11 2.88
N VAL A 144 -17.13 11.38 2.87
CA VAL A 144 -16.13 10.40 3.32
C VAL A 144 -16.19 10.14 4.83
N LEU A 145 -16.65 11.12 5.62
CA LEU A 145 -16.90 10.91 7.06
C LEU A 145 -18.17 10.10 7.33
N ALA A 146 -19.21 10.28 6.52
CA ALA A 146 -20.47 9.54 6.68
C ALA A 146 -20.35 8.06 6.29
N ASP A 147 -19.51 7.74 5.31
CA ASP A 147 -19.20 6.36 4.89
C ASP A 147 -18.50 5.53 5.99
N ARG A 148 -18.05 6.19 7.06
CA ARG A 148 -17.25 5.61 8.16
C ARG A 148 -17.97 5.60 9.51
N ALA A 149 -19.17 6.15 9.57
CA ALA A 149 -19.99 6.23 10.78
C ALA A 149 -20.92 5.02 10.88
#